data_AF-A0A6A4J4J5-F1
#
_entry.id   AF-A0A6A4J4J5-F1
#
_cell.length_a   1.000
_cell.length_b   1.000
_cell.length_c   1.000
_cell.angle_alpha   90.00
_cell.angle_beta   90.00
_cell.angle_gamma   90.00
#
_symmetry.space_group_name_H-M   'P 1'
#
loop_
_entity.id
_entity.type
_entity.pdbx_description
1 polymer ?
#
loop_
_entity_poly.entity_id
_entity_poly.type
_entity_poly.pdbx_seq_one_letter_code
_entity_poly.pdbx_strand_id
1 'polypeptide(L)'
;MSAESRFTFIALPKKVSHTLNNKDNQENLLKWGLKSNLNVQFYNFNQEFKIYDKQDFVDSFFHDPAVRNSLNLFTPVERVEFVTVPCAQVSMRFFDKMKNEENGIVRCGYLTECLDEFVDGMLLQDNLRQMMVMEDHAGFNLYDAGEKQEFIFQLFKHVCLGGAYAQHDLKIGPYLEMTKSLYKELVDVEKILRTNELRVRSVVMRVVCYAQDHPVMPAEPDHPQNFMYLIVDPFKRQVAVLYHKFGGYVAP
;
A
#
# COMPACT_ATOMS: atom_id res chain seq x y z
N MET A 1 -6.68 34.47 10.57
CA MET A 1 -5.90 33.90 11.67
C MET A 1 -5.93 32.40 11.47
N SER A 2 -4.84 31.81 10.98
CA SER A 2 -4.76 30.34 10.84
C SER A 2 -4.71 29.78 12.25
N ALA A 3 -5.68 28.93 12.60
CA ALA A 3 -5.55 28.09 13.78
C ALA A 3 -4.25 27.29 13.63
N GLU A 4 -3.39 27.30 14.64
CA GLU A 4 -2.20 26.45 14.65
C GLU A 4 -2.65 24.99 14.51
N SER A 5 -2.07 24.27 13.55
CA SER A 5 -2.38 22.86 13.34
C SER A 5 -1.97 22.07 14.58
N ARG A 6 -2.88 21.20 15.05
CA ARG A 6 -2.63 20.39 16.25
C ARG A 6 -1.41 19.49 16.07
N PHE A 7 -1.28 18.86 14.91
CA PHE A 7 -0.13 18.04 14.57
C PHE A 7 0.90 18.83 13.78
N THR A 8 2.18 18.57 14.07
CA THR A 8 3.32 19.02 13.26
C THR A 8 4.18 17.81 12.92
N PHE A 9 4.84 17.87 11.78
CA PHE A 9 5.53 16.71 11.21
C PHE A 9 7.00 17.00 10.92
N ILE A 10 7.84 16.01 11.18
CA ILE A 10 9.27 16.06 10.89
C ILE A 10 9.60 14.90 9.95
N ALA A 11 9.94 15.25 8.71
CA ALA A 11 10.40 14.27 7.72
C ALA A 11 11.70 13.59 8.18
N LEU A 12 11.81 12.29 7.92
CA LEU A 12 12.98 11.48 8.25
C LEU A 12 13.71 11.05 6.97
N PRO A 13 14.39 11.96 6.25
CA PRO A 13 15.01 11.65 4.95
C PRO A 13 16.11 10.59 5.02
N LYS A 14 16.72 10.40 6.20
CA LYS A 14 17.74 9.36 6.44
C LYS A 14 17.13 7.98 6.71
N LYS A 15 15.84 7.92 7.05
CA LYS A 15 15.12 6.66 7.26
C LYS A 15 14.51 6.25 5.91
N VAL A 16 15.21 5.37 5.20
CA VAL A 16 14.76 4.82 3.92
C VAL A 16 14.19 3.42 4.13
N SER A 17 13.29 2.97 3.25
CA SER A 17 12.74 1.62 3.38
C SER A 17 13.81 0.56 3.11
N HIS A 18 14.09 -0.30 4.08
CA HIS A 18 15.02 -1.40 3.91
C HIS A 18 14.49 -2.43 2.92
N THR A 19 13.18 -2.69 2.92
CA THR A 19 12.58 -3.63 1.99
C THR A 19 12.73 -3.15 0.56
N LEU A 20 12.39 -1.87 0.30
CA LEU A 20 12.50 -1.34 -1.05
C LEU A 20 13.96 -1.18 -1.50
N ASN A 21 14.92 -0.91 -0.61
CA ASN A 21 16.31 -0.65 -0.99
C ASN A 21 17.25 -1.87 -0.92
N ASN A 22 16.78 -3.03 -0.46
CA ASN A 22 17.53 -4.29 -0.53
C ASN A 22 17.83 -4.66 -2.00
N LYS A 23 19.04 -5.15 -2.29
CA LYS A 23 19.47 -5.56 -3.64
C LYS A 23 18.55 -6.56 -4.33
N ASP A 24 18.21 -7.67 -3.68
CA ASP A 24 17.35 -8.73 -4.23
C ASP A 24 15.95 -8.19 -4.54
N ASN A 25 15.45 -7.31 -3.67
CA ASN A 25 14.16 -6.65 -3.86
C ASN A 25 14.20 -5.58 -4.96
N GLN A 26 15.31 -4.87 -5.12
CA GLN A 26 15.50 -3.88 -6.18
C GLN A 26 15.46 -4.50 -7.57
N GLU A 27 16.00 -5.71 -7.74
CA GLU A 27 15.90 -6.48 -8.99
C GLU A 27 14.43 -6.85 -9.28
N ASN A 28 13.71 -7.37 -8.28
CA ASN A 28 12.28 -7.67 -8.39
C ASN A 28 11.42 -6.42 -8.67
N LEU A 29 11.66 -5.31 -7.98
CA LEU A 29 10.92 -4.06 -8.17
C LEU A 29 11.14 -3.49 -9.57
N LEU A 30 12.36 -3.58 -10.09
CA LEU A 30 12.65 -3.19 -11.48
C LEU A 30 11.88 -4.09 -12.44
N LYS A 31 12.01 -5.41 -12.25
CA LYS A 31 11.34 -6.43 -13.05
C LYS A 31 9.82 -6.21 -13.07
N TRP A 32 9.19 -5.92 -11.93
CA TRP A 32 7.75 -5.70 -11.82
C TRP A 32 7.30 -4.28 -12.15
N GLY A 33 8.18 -3.42 -12.66
CA GLY A 33 7.84 -2.04 -13.03
C GLY A 33 7.46 -1.13 -11.86
N LEU A 34 7.80 -1.53 -10.63
CA LEU A 34 7.50 -0.80 -9.39
C LEU A 34 8.65 0.11 -8.93
N LYS A 35 9.86 -0.12 -9.43
CA LYS A 35 11.03 0.70 -9.08
C LYS A 35 10.80 2.17 -9.46
N SER A 36 11.26 3.09 -8.60
CA SER A 36 11.07 4.54 -8.68
C SER A 36 9.63 5.05 -8.46
N ASN A 37 8.61 4.25 -8.74
CA ASN A 37 7.21 4.65 -8.55
C ASN A 37 6.64 4.23 -7.20
N LEU A 38 7.03 3.06 -6.68
CA LEU A 38 6.63 2.59 -5.35
C LEU A 38 7.55 3.22 -4.30
N ASN A 39 7.00 4.08 -3.46
CA ASN A 39 7.77 4.90 -2.55
C ASN A 39 7.26 4.75 -1.11
N VAL A 40 8.20 4.80 -0.16
CA VAL A 40 7.93 4.87 1.27
C VAL A 40 8.70 6.04 1.85
N GLN A 41 8.00 6.95 2.54
CA GLN A 41 8.60 8.03 3.32
C GLN A 41 8.14 7.95 4.78
N PHE A 42 8.96 8.43 5.72
CA PHE A 42 8.66 8.36 7.15
C PHE A 42 8.70 9.74 7.79
N TYR A 43 7.79 9.97 8.74
CA TYR A 43 7.67 11.22 9.47
C TYR A 43 7.38 10.95 10.94
N ASN A 44 8.00 11.71 11.83
CA ASN A 44 7.57 11.77 13.22
C ASN A 44 6.56 12.88 13.42
N PHE A 45 5.68 12.72 14.41
CA PHE A 45 4.73 13.75 14.81
C PHE A 45 4.79 14.03 16.32
N ASN A 46 4.39 15.24 16.70
CA ASN A 46 4.58 15.78 18.05
C ASN A 46 3.56 15.23 19.09
N GLN A 47 2.29 15.10 18.73
CA GLN A 47 1.20 14.81 19.67
C GLN A 47 0.85 13.32 19.78
N GLU A 48 0.10 12.95 20.81
CA GLU A 48 -0.54 11.63 20.87
C GLU A 48 -1.64 11.53 19.79
N PHE A 49 -1.65 10.42 19.06
CA PHE A 49 -2.67 10.13 18.07
C PHE A 49 -3.76 9.23 18.66
N LYS A 50 -5.02 9.64 18.51
CA LYS A 50 -6.19 8.83 18.90
C LYS A 50 -7.05 8.54 17.68
N ILE A 51 -7.80 7.44 17.72
CA ILE A 51 -8.58 6.96 16.58
C ILE A 51 -9.61 7.99 16.07
N TYR A 52 -10.11 8.86 16.94
CA TYR A 52 -11.03 9.94 16.58
C TYR A 52 -10.32 11.18 16.00
N ASP A 53 -9.00 11.28 16.10
CA ASP A 53 -8.21 12.41 15.57
C ASP A 53 -7.83 12.23 14.09
N LYS A 54 -8.33 11.19 13.40
CA LYS A 54 -7.91 10.84 12.04
C LYS A 54 -8.07 11.98 11.04
N GLN A 55 -9.22 12.67 11.05
CA GLN A 55 -9.47 13.78 10.12
C GLN A 55 -8.50 14.92 10.38
N ASP A 56 -8.43 15.41 11.63
CA ASP A 56 -7.48 16.45 12.04
C ASP A 56 -6.03 16.10 11.71
N PHE A 57 -5.64 14.82 11.87
CA PHE A 57 -4.31 14.32 11.56
C PHE A 57 -4.02 14.38 10.06
N VAL A 58 -4.92 13.85 9.22
CA VAL A 58 -4.79 13.83 7.77
C VAL A 58 -4.76 15.26 7.22
N ASP A 59 -5.65 16.13 7.69
CA ASP A 59 -5.70 17.53 7.29
C ASP A 59 -4.41 18.25 7.70
N SER A 60 -3.96 18.10 8.95
CA SER A 60 -2.69 18.68 9.40
C SER A 60 -1.50 18.17 8.58
N PHE A 61 -1.49 16.89 8.20
CA PHE A 61 -0.39 16.26 7.45
C PHE A 61 -0.21 16.88 6.07
N PHE A 62 -1.29 17.02 5.30
CA PHE A 62 -1.20 17.55 3.93
C PHE A 62 -1.18 19.08 3.83
N HIS A 63 -1.44 19.78 4.93
CA HIS A 63 -1.24 21.22 5.05
C HIS A 63 0.14 21.59 5.63
N ASP A 64 0.88 20.64 6.21
CA ASP A 64 2.23 20.87 6.73
C ASP A 64 3.22 21.15 5.57
N PRO A 65 3.87 22.33 5.54
CA PRO A 65 4.78 22.69 4.45
C PRO A 65 5.97 21.72 4.29
N ALA A 66 6.48 21.15 5.38
CA ALA A 66 7.61 20.22 5.33
C ALA A 66 7.19 18.89 4.68
N VAL A 67 5.99 18.40 5.02
CA VAL A 67 5.40 17.21 4.39
C VAL A 67 5.19 17.45 2.90
N ARG A 68 4.51 18.54 2.53
CA ARG A 68 4.23 18.87 1.13
C ARG A 68 5.50 18.95 0.28
N ASN A 69 6.53 19.62 0.79
CA ASN A 69 7.82 19.72 0.10
C ASN A 69 8.47 18.34 -0.08
N SER A 70 8.47 17.50 0.96
CA SER A 70 9.08 16.15 0.88
C SER A 70 8.34 15.18 -0.06
N LEU A 71 7.02 15.34 -0.21
CA LEU A 71 6.20 14.57 -1.15
C LEU A 71 6.19 15.17 -2.57
N ASN A 72 6.88 16.29 -2.80
CA ASN A 72 6.80 17.07 -4.04
C ASN A 72 5.36 17.49 -4.40
N LEU A 73 4.54 17.77 -3.38
CA LEU A 73 3.13 18.15 -3.53
C LEU A 73 3.00 19.68 -3.66
N PHE A 74 3.36 20.19 -4.84
CA PHE A 74 3.39 21.62 -5.13
C PHE A 74 1.99 22.23 -5.31
N THR A 75 1.03 21.45 -5.80
CA THR A 75 -0.35 21.91 -5.95
C THR A 75 -1.03 22.07 -4.59
N PRO A 76 -1.68 23.22 -4.29
CA PRO A 76 -2.44 23.42 -3.06
C PRO A 76 -3.47 22.32 -2.82
N VAL A 77 -3.30 21.54 -1.75
CA VAL A 77 -4.35 20.67 -1.20
C VAL A 77 -5.37 21.55 -0.48
N GLU A 78 -6.62 21.48 -0.92
CA GLU A 78 -7.76 22.18 -0.30
C GLU A 78 -8.65 21.24 0.50
N ARG A 79 -8.67 19.96 0.11
CA ARG A 79 -9.50 18.93 0.71
C ARG A 79 -8.77 17.59 0.70
N VAL A 80 -8.90 16.84 1.78
CA VAL A 80 -8.39 15.47 1.86
C VAL A 80 -9.52 14.54 2.26
N GLU A 81 -9.68 13.48 1.49
CA GLU A 81 -10.57 12.37 1.84
C GLU A 81 -9.73 11.16 2.24
N PHE A 82 -10.27 10.35 3.15
CA PHE A 82 -9.66 9.09 3.47
C PHE A 82 -10.69 8.02 3.82
N VAL A 83 -10.28 6.76 3.62
CA VAL A 83 -10.98 5.59 4.14
C VAL A 83 -10.07 4.85 5.10
N THR A 84 -10.63 4.37 6.21
CA THR A 84 -9.88 3.50 7.13
C THR A 84 -9.75 2.12 6.48
N VAL A 85 -8.53 1.61 6.39
CA VAL A 85 -8.24 0.29 5.82
C VAL A 85 -8.10 -0.69 6.98
N PRO A 86 -8.90 -1.77 7.04
CA PRO A 86 -8.72 -2.84 8.01
C PRO A 86 -7.29 -3.36 7.99
N CYS A 87 -6.69 -3.53 9.16
CA CYS A 87 -5.32 -4.03 9.28
C CYS A 87 -5.24 -4.88 10.55
N ALA A 88 -5.77 -6.10 10.48
CA ALA A 88 -5.85 -7.01 11.61
C ALA A 88 -4.95 -8.25 11.45
N GLN A 89 -4.55 -8.57 10.22
CA GLN A 89 -3.78 -9.78 9.92
C GLN A 89 -2.37 -9.73 10.53
N VAL A 90 -2.01 -10.78 11.28
CA VAL A 90 -0.67 -10.97 11.88
C VAL A 90 0.10 -12.15 11.27
N SER A 91 -0.46 -12.79 10.24
CA SER A 91 0.08 -14.02 9.67
C SER A 91 -0.09 -14.08 8.15
N MET A 92 0.97 -14.55 7.47
CA MET A 92 0.94 -14.84 6.03
C MET A 92 0.07 -16.04 5.65
N ARG A 93 -0.46 -16.78 6.63
CA ARG A 93 -1.46 -17.84 6.40
C ARG A 93 -2.74 -17.33 5.74
N PHE A 94 -2.99 -16.02 5.84
CA PHE A 94 -4.03 -15.33 5.08
C PHE A 94 -3.97 -15.66 3.57
N PHE A 95 -2.77 -15.91 3.03
CA PHE A 95 -2.58 -16.24 1.62
C PHE A 95 -2.59 -17.74 1.28
N ASP A 96 -2.86 -18.62 2.25
CA ASP A 96 -2.86 -20.06 2.01
C ASP A 96 -4.00 -20.50 1.07
N LYS A 97 -5.09 -19.72 1.00
CA LYS A 97 -6.17 -19.91 0.02
C LYS A 97 -5.62 -19.94 -1.42
N MET A 98 -4.77 -19.00 -1.82
CA MET A 98 -4.19 -18.99 -3.19
C MET A 98 -3.16 -20.10 -3.42
N LYS A 99 -2.59 -20.67 -2.36
CA LYS A 99 -1.64 -21.78 -2.46
C LYS A 99 -2.33 -23.14 -2.60
N ASN A 100 -3.60 -23.25 -2.19
CA ASN A 100 -4.37 -24.45 -2.46
C ASN A 100 -4.64 -24.55 -3.97
N GLU A 101 -4.09 -25.59 -4.61
CA GLU A 101 -4.18 -25.78 -6.06
C GLU A 101 -5.63 -25.99 -6.53
N GLU A 102 -6.53 -26.44 -5.66
CA GLU A 102 -7.97 -26.57 -5.97
C GLU A 102 -8.62 -25.23 -6.33
N ASN A 103 -8.04 -24.12 -5.87
CA ASN A 103 -8.54 -22.77 -6.17
C ASN A 103 -8.05 -22.24 -7.53
N GLY A 104 -7.20 -23.00 -8.25
CA GLY A 104 -6.81 -22.68 -9.62
C GLY A 104 -5.89 -21.47 -9.80
N ILE A 105 -5.38 -20.89 -8.70
CA ILE A 105 -4.45 -19.74 -8.77
C ILE A 105 -3.02 -20.22 -8.97
N VAL A 106 -2.62 -21.24 -8.24
CA VAL A 106 -1.29 -21.86 -8.29
C VAL A 106 -1.43 -23.33 -8.64
N ARG A 107 -0.54 -23.86 -9.48
CA ARG A 107 -0.43 -25.28 -9.81
C ARG A 107 1.02 -25.70 -9.88
N CYS A 108 1.39 -26.75 -9.14
CA CYS A 108 2.77 -27.22 -9.00
C CYS A 108 3.77 -26.10 -8.63
N GLY A 109 3.31 -25.11 -7.86
CA GLY A 109 4.12 -23.96 -7.43
C GLY A 109 4.28 -22.83 -8.46
N TYR A 110 3.63 -22.92 -9.62
CA TYR A 110 3.58 -21.89 -10.65
C TYR A 110 2.21 -21.22 -10.70
N LEU A 111 2.15 -19.95 -11.10
CA LEU A 111 0.90 -19.26 -11.39
C LEU A 111 0.21 -19.93 -12.57
N THR A 112 -1.10 -20.08 -12.49
CA THR A 112 -1.89 -20.63 -13.59
C THR A 112 -2.08 -19.55 -14.64
N GLU A 113 -1.46 -19.74 -15.81
CA GLU A 113 -1.63 -18.89 -16.98
C GLU A 113 -3.07 -18.92 -17.49
N CYS A 114 -3.52 -17.83 -18.09
CA CYS A 114 -4.84 -17.71 -18.70
C CYS A 114 -4.77 -16.82 -19.95
N LEU A 115 -5.93 -16.58 -20.58
CA LEU A 115 -6.00 -15.68 -21.73
C LEU A 115 -5.60 -14.28 -21.33
N ASP A 116 -4.78 -13.63 -22.16
CA ASP A 116 -4.32 -12.27 -21.93
C ASP A 116 -5.51 -11.30 -21.91
N GLU A 117 -5.58 -10.49 -20.85
CA GLU A 117 -6.58 -9.42 -20.70
C GLU A 117 -5.86 -8.08 -20.48
N PHE A 118 -6.40 -7.00 -21.05
CA PHE A 118 -5.84 -5.66 -20.91
C PHE A 118 -6.80 -4.76 -20.13
N VAL A 119 -6.44 -4.44 -18.89
CA VAL A 119 -7.30 -3.69 -17.95
C VAL A 119 -6.52 -2.51 -17.40
N ASP A 120 -7.05 -1.30 -17.53
CA ASP A 120 -6.46 -0.06 -17.02
C ASP A 120 -4.96 0.10 -17.38
N GLY A 121 -4.57 -0.24 -18.60
CA GLY A 121 -3.17 -0.13 -19.02
C GLY A 121 -2.25 -1.27 -18.57
N MET A 122 -2.78 -2.29 -17.89
CA MET A 122 -2.03 -3.46 -17.41
C MET A 122 -2.36 -4.70 -18.24
N LEU A 123 -1.34 -5.48 -18.60
CA LEU A 123 -1.49 -6.78 -19.24
C LEU A 123 -1.57 -7.88 -18.16
N LEU A 124 -2.70 -8.59 -18.10
CA LEU A 124 -2.98 -9.64 -17.12
C LEU A 124 -2.94 -11.01 -17.81
N GLN A 125 -1.96 -11.84 -17.45
CA GLN A 125 -1.65 -13.09 -18.18
C GLN A 125 -1.81 -14.35 -17.33
N ASP A 126 -2.30 -14.19 -16.09
CA ASP A 126 -2.49 -15.28 -15.14
C ASP A 126 -3.67 -15.04 -14.21
N ASN A 127 -4.19 -16.15 -13.68
CA ASN A 127 -5.35 -16.17 -12.80
C ASN A 127 -5.14 -15.32 -11.53
N LEU A 128 -3.90 -15.18 -11.04
CA LEU A 128 -3.60 -14.36 -9.86
C LEU A 128 -3.90 -12.88 -10.14
N ARG A 129 -3.52 -12.36 -11.30
CA ARG A 129 -3.77 -10.94 -11.62
C ARG A 129 -5.21 -10.69 -12.00
N GLN A 130 -5.80 -11.56 -12.80
CA GLN A 130 -7.20 -11.44 -13.18
C GLN A 130 -8.11 -11.50 -11.95
N MET A 131 -7.88 -12.41 -10.99
CA MET A 131 -8.70 -12.45 -9.76
C MET A 131 -8.62 -11.18 -8.90
N MET A 132 -7.61 -10.32 -9.08
CA MET A 132 -7.44 -9.10 -8.28
C MET A 132 -8.27 -7.92 -8.78
N VAL A 133 -8.68 -7.95 -10.05
CA VAL A 133 -9.30 -6.79 -10.73
C VAL A 133 -10.54 -7.14 -11.55
N MET A 134 -10.70 -8.37 -12.01
CA MET A 134 -11.84 -8.79 -12.83
C MET A 134 -12.92 -9.44 -11.96
N GLU A 135 -14.09 -8.79 -11.85
CA GLU A 135 -15.18 -9.27 -10.99
C GLU A 135 -15.84 -10.57 -11.48
N ASP A 136 -15.76 -10.83 -12.78
CA ASP A 136 -16.30 -12.01 -13.46
C ASP A 136 -15.32 -13.21 -13.46
N HIS A 137 -14.06 -13.01 -13.05
CA HIS A 137 -13.09 -14.09 -12.94
C HIS A 137 -13.48 -15.07 -11.82
N ALA A 138 -13.40 -16.38 -12.08
CA ALA A 138 -13.85 -17.42 -11.14
C ALA A 138 -13.17 -17.34 -9.76
N GLY A 139 -11.90 -16.92 -9.74
CA GLY A 139 -11.13 -16.71 -8.51
C GLY A 139 -11.43 -15.40 -7.77
N PHE A 140 -12.23 -14.48 -8.33
CA PHE A 140 -12.46 -13.16 -7.74
C PHE A 140 -12.98 -13.27 -6.30
N ASN A 141 -13.93 -14.18 -6.05
CA ASN A 141 -14.53 -14.38 -4.73
C ASN A 141 -13.81 -15.40 -3.83
N LEU A 142 -12.56 -15.75 -4.16
CA LEU A 142 -11.72 -16.58 -3.27
C LEU A 142 -11.50 -15.91 -1.90
N TYR A 143 -11.44 -14.58 -1.91
CA TYR A 143 -11.47 -13.73 -0.73
C TYR A 143 -12.80 -12.98 -0.69
N ASP A 144 -13.40 -12.87 0.49
CA ASP A 144 -14.60 -12.05 0.66
C ASP A 144 -14.29 -10.55 0.62
N ALA A 145 -15.34 -9.72 0.61
CA ALA A 145 -15.19 -8.27 0.52
C ALA A 145 -14.40 -7.65 1.70
N GLY A 146 -14.53 -8.20 2.90
CA GLY A 146 -13.79 -7.73 4.08
C GLY A 146 -12.32 -8.14 4.02
N GLU A 147 -12.04 -9.39 3.62
CA GLU A 147 -10.69 -9.88 3.40
C GLU A 147 -9.97 -9.08 2.30
N LYS A 148 -10.66 -8.77 1.20
CA LYS A 148 -10.10 -7.93 0.13
C LYS A 148 -9.74 -6.53 0.63
N GLN A 149 -10.44 -6.00 1.63
CA GLN A 149 -10.13 -4.69 2.21
C GLN A 149 -8.96 -4.70 3.19
N GLU A 150 -8.54 -5.87 3.70
CA GLU A 150 -7.40 -5.94 4.62
C GLU A 150 -6.13 -5.36 3.97
N PHE A 151 -5.38 -4.57 4.74
CA PHE A 151 -4.19 -3.88 4.24
C PHE A 151 -3.15 -4.86 3.69
N ILE A 152 -3.03 -6.06 4.29
CA ILE A 152 -2.12 -7.09 3.78
C ILE A 152 -2.54 -7.56 2.37
N PHE A 153 -3.84 -7.69 2.10
CA PHE A 153 -4.36 -8.04 0.78
C PHE A 153 -4.13 -6.91 -0.22
N GLN A 154 -4.42 -5.66 0.17
CA GLN A 154 -4.19 -4.49 -0.66
C GLN A 154 -2.71 -4.33 -1.03
N LEU A 155 -1.82 -4.53 -0.06
CA LEU A 155 -0.37 -4.49 -0.28
C LEU A 155 0.06 -5.59 -1.26
N PHE A 156 -0.42 -6.82 -1.07
CA PHE A 156 -0.13 -7.94 -1.97
C PHE A 156 -0.65 -7.66 -3.39
N LYS A 157 -1.88 -7.15 -3.52
CA LYS A 157 -2.48 -6.74 -4.79
C LYS A 157 -1.59 -5.75 -5.54
N HIS A 158 -1.11 -4.70 -4.86
CA HIS A 158 -0.23 -3.71 -5.47
C HIS A 158 1.10 -4.30 -5.92
N VAL A 159 1.67 -5.21 -5.13
CA VAL A 159 2.92 -5.88 -5.47
C VAL A 159 2.75 -6.83 -6.67
N CYS A 160 1.65 -7.59 -6.76
CA CYS A 160 1.46 -8.57 -7.84
C CYS A 160 1.04 -7.94 -9.17
N LEU A 161 0.20 -6.91 -9.14
CA LEU A 161 -0.22 -6.17 -10.33
C LEU A 161 0.93 -5.40 -10.98
N GLY A 162 1.90 -4.90 -10.20
CA GLY A 162 3.08 -4.22 -10.73
C GLY A 162 2.79 -2.88 -11.43
N GLY A 163 3.79 -2.37 -12.16
CA GLY A 163 3.67 -1.15 -12.98
C GLY A 163 3.39 -1.44 -14.46
N ALA A 164 3.35 -0.39 -15.28
CA ALA A 164 2.96 -0.46 -16.70
C ALA A 164 3.79 -1.40 -17.57
N TYR A 165 5.06 -1.64 -17.20
CA TYR A 165 6.00 -2.50 -17.93
C TYR A 165 6.44 -3.70 -17.10
N ALA A 166 5.55 -4.21 -16.25
CA ALA A 166 5.87 -5.31 -15.36
C ALA A 166 6.16 -6.61 -16.15
N GLN A 167 7.33 -7.19 -15.89
CA GLN A 167 7.69 -8.54 -16.28
C GLN A 167 7.39 -9.45 -15.08
N HIS A 168 6.28 -10.15 -15.13
CA HIS A 168 5.83 -10.90 -13.96
C HIS A 168 6.65 -12.18 -13.71
N ASP A 169 6.70 -12.60 -12.46
CA ASP A 169 7.20 -13.90 -12.05
C ASP A 169 6.15 -14.97 -12.26
N LEU A 170 6.59 -16.13 -12.72
CA LEU A 170 5.74 -17.30 -12.91
C LEU A 170 5.39 -18.01 -11.60
N LYS A 171 5.89 -17.54 -10.45
CA LYS A 171 5.65 -18.14 -9.13
C LYS A 171 5.11 -17.09 -8.17
N ILE A 172 4.21 -17.51 -7.28
CA ILE A 172 3.63 -16.61 -6.26
C ILE A 172 4.62 -16.23 -5.14
N GLY A 173 5.65 -17.05 -4.91
CA GLY A 173 6.58 -16.94 -3.78
C GLY A 173 7.25 -15.56 -3.64
N PRO A 174 7.90 -15.02 -4.70
CA PRO A 174 8.52 -13.70 -4.67
C PRO A 174 7.57 -12.58 -4.22
N TYR A 175 6.32 -12.60 -4.69
CA TYR A 175 5.30 -11.62 -4.30
C TYR A 175 4.92 -11.70 -2.82
N LEU A 176 4.80 -12.93 -2.30
CA LEU A 176 4.50 -13.16 -0.87
C LEU A 176 5.65 -12.70 0.03
N GLU A 177 6.90 -12.97 -0.33
CA GLU A 177 8.05 -12.54 0.48
C GLU A 177 8.27 -11.03 0.44
N MET A 178 8.04 -10.37 -0.72
CA MET A 178 8.03 -8.91 -0.81
C MET A 178 6.93 -8.32 0.09
N THR A 179 5.70 -8.83 -0.02
CA THR A 179 4.55 -8.36 0.78
C THR A 179 4.82 -8.52 2.27
N LYS A 180 5.33 -9.68 2.68
CA LYS A 180 5.68 -9.96 4.09
C LYS A 180 6.74 -9.00 4.61
N SER A 181 7.77 -8.71 3.80
CA SER A 181 8.85 -7.79 4.17
C SER A 181 8.32 -6.37 4.33
N LEU A 182 7.53 -5.88 3.36
CA LEU A 182 6.90 -4.56 3.43
C LEU A 182 5.92 -4.47 4.61
N TYR A 183 5.08 -5.47 4.82
CA TYR A 183 4.12 -5.49 5.92
C TYR A 183 4.83 -5.45 7.28
N LYS A 184 5.89 -6.23 7.47
CA LYS A 184 6.69 -6.21 8.71
C LYS A 184 7.42 -4.88 8.94
N GLU A 185 7.80 -4.19 7.88
CA GLU A 185 8.47 -2.90 7.97
C GLU A 185 7.50 -1.76 8.30
N LEU A 186 6.29 -1.80 7.74
CA LEU A 186 5.29 -0.73 7.83
C LEU A 186 4.33 -0.89 9.01
N VAL A 187 4.00 -2.13 9.38
CA VAL A 187 2.96 -2.45 10.36
C VAL A 187 3.58 -2.97 11.65
N ASP A 188 3.24 -2.31 12.74
CA ASP A 188 3.67 -2.67 14.07
C ASP A 188 2.58 -3.46 14.80
N VAL A 189 3.03 -4.47 15.55
CA VAL A 189 2.19 -5.29 16.43
C VAL A 189 2.57 -5.07 17.89
N GLU A 190 1.64 -5.36 18.78
CA GLU A 190 1.85 -5.39 20.21
C GLU A 190 1.30 -6.69 20.80
N LYS A 191 1.86 -7.09 21.94
CA LYS A 191 1.42 -8.29 22.65
C LYS A 191 0.38 -7.90 23.70
N ILE A 192 -0.77 -8.54 23.66
CA ILE A 192 -1.81 -8.36 24.68
C ILE A 192 -1.33 -9.06 25.96
N LEU A 193 -1.08 -8.29 27.02
CA LEU A 193 -0.48 -8.80 28.27
C LEU A 193 -1.27 -9.94 28.92
N ARG A 194 -2.59 -10.01 28.70
CA ARG A 194 -3.46 -11.05 29.29
C ARG A 194 -3.50 -12.35 28.50
N THR A 195 -3.58 -12.29 27.17
CA THR A 195 -3.76 -13.47 26.31
C THR A 195 -2.47 -13.95 25.65
N ASN A 196 -1.41 -13.15 25.71
CA ASN A 196 -0.17 -13.32 24.95
C ASN A 196 -0.34 -13.28 23.42
N GLU A 197 -1.54 -12.96 22.93
CA GLU A 197 -1.82 -12.82 21.50
C GLU A 197 -1.22 -11.54 20.94
N LEU A 198 -0.86 -11.57 19.66
CA LEU A 198 -0.41 -10.40 18.93
C LEU A 198 -1.61 -9.67 18.34
N ARG A 199 -1.61 -8.34 18.46
CA ARG A 199 -2.57 -7.45 17.81
C ARG A 199 -1.82 -6.41 17.01
N VAL A 200 -2.33 -6.06 15.83
CA VAL A 200 -1.84 -4.91 15.08
C VAL A 200 -2.14 -3.63 15.85
N ARG A 201 -1.11 -2.79 16.02
CA ARG A 201 -1.22 -1.47 16.65
C ARG A 201 -1.36 -0.35 15.61
N SER A 202 -0.76 -0.52 14.44
CA SER A 202 -0.80 0.51 13.39
C SER A 202 -2.21 0.77 12.89
N VAL A 203 -2.46 2.03 12.52
CA VAL A 203 -3.72 2.49 11.92
C VAL A 203 -3.45 2.88 10.48
N VAL A 204 -4.18 2.28 9.54
CA VAL A 204 -3.97 2.48 8.10
C VAL A 204 -5.11 3.30 7.52
N MET A 205 -4.77 4.33 6.76
CA MET A 205 -5.71 5.17 6.03
C MET A 205 -5.29 5.24 4.56
N ARG A 206 -6.19 4.94 3.64
CA ARG A 206 -6.00 5.24 2.21
C ARG A 206 -6.51 6.65 1.97
N VAL A 207 -5.69 7.50 1.37
CA VAL A 207 -5.97 8.94 1.27
C VAL A 207 -5.98 9.40 -0.19
N VAL A 208 -6.82 10.39 -0.47
CA VAL A 208 -6.85 11.12 -1.74
C VAL A 208 -6.87 12.61 -1.42
N CYS A 209 -5.90 13.32 -1.96
CA CYS A 209 -5.81 14.78 -1.86
C CYS A 209 -6.45 15.43 -3.08
N TYR A 210 -7.18 16.51 -2.86
CA TYR A 210 -7.84 17.29 -3.90
C TYR A 210 -7.39 18.75 -3.87
N ALA A 211 -7.23 19.32 -5.06
CA ALA A 211 -7.23 20.75 -5.29
C ALA A 211 -8.56 21.08 -5.97
N GLN A 212 -9.41 21.89 -5.33
CA GLN A 212 -10.81 22.02 -5.72
C GLN A 212 -11.49 20.63 -5.76
N ASP A 213 -12.04 20.24 -6.90
CA ASP A 213 -12.66 18.92 -7.13
C ASP A 213 -11.77 17.96 -7.94
N HIS A 214 -10.50 18.31 -8.16
CA HIS A 214 -9.57 17.49 -8.93
C HIS A 214 -8.62 16.71 -8.01
N PRO A 215 -8.55 15.37 -8.11
CA PRO A 215 -7.55 14.59 -7.41
C PRO A 215 -6.14 15.00 -7.83
N VAL A 216 -5.27 15.26 -6.86
CA VAL A 216 -3.86 15.62 -7.11
C VAL A 216 -2.89 14.55 -6.65
N MET A 217 -3.24 13.81 -5.60
CA MET A 217 -2.40 12.74 -5.07
C MET A 217 -3.24 11.68 -4.36
N PRO A 218 -3.40 10.48 -4.98
CA PRO A 218 -3.09 10.18 -6.39
C PRO A 218 -3.97 10.98 -7.38
N ALA A 219 -3.49 11.21 -8.60
CA ALA A 219 -4.20 11.99 -9.64
C ALA A 219 -5.36 11.23 -10.32
N GLU A 220 -5.25 9.90 -10.42
CA GLU A 220 -6.30 9.01 -10.95
C GLU A 220 -6.61 7.94 -9.89
N PRO A 221 -7.33 8.30 -8.80
CA PRO A 221 -7.50 7.45 -7.62
C PRO A 221 -8.25 6.14 -7.88
N ASP A 222 -9.02 6.07 -8.97
CA ASP A 222 -9.79 4.88 -9.37
C ASP A 222 -8.90 3.78 -9.95
N HIS A 223 -7.75 4.14 -10.54
CA HIS A 223 -6.83 3.16 -11.07
C HIS A 223 -6.26 2.31 -9.92
N PRO A 224 -6.28 0.96 -10.00
CA PRO A 224 -5.85 0.09 -8.91
C PRO A 224 -4.40 0.29 -8.44
N GLN A 225 -3.53 0.83 -9.29
CA GLN A 225 -2.13 1.10 -8.97
C GLN A 225 -1.84 2.54 -8.59
N ASN A 226 -2.84 3.40 -8.52
CA ASN A 226 -2.67 4.77 -8.04
C ASN A 226 -3.19 4.85 -6.60
N PHE A 227 -2.27 4.89 -5.64
CA PHE A 227 -2.64 4.86 -4.24
C PHE A 227 -1.69 5.67 -3.36
N MET A 228 -2.20 6.06 -2.20
CA MET A 228 -1.43 6.57 -1.09
C MET A 228 -2.04 6.04 0.21
N TYR A 229 -1.18 5.52 1.08
CA TYR A 229 -1.52 5.07 2.42
C TYR A 229 -0.72 5.85 3.45
N LEU A 230 -1.41 6.29 4.51
CA LEU A 230 -0.79 6.71 5.76
C LEU A 230 -0.89 5.53 6.74
N ILE A 231 0.27 5.03 7.18
CA ILE A 231 0.38 3.97 8.19
C ILE A 231 0.91 4.61 9.47
N VAL A 232 0.01 4.89 10.40
CA VAL A 232 0.30 5.58 11.65
C VAL A 232 0.59 4.55 12.74
N ASP A 233 1.74 4.67 13.40
CA ASP A 233 2.02 4.02 14.68
C ASP A 233 1.83 5.04 15.83
N PRO A 234 0.73 4.93 16.60
CA PRO A 234 0.43 5.86 17.68
C PRO A 234 1.47 5.82 18.81
N PHE A 235 2.10 4.68 19.06
CA PHE A 235 3.07 4.50 20.15
C PHE A 235 4.43 5.09 19.79
N LYS A 236 4.92 4.83 18.57
CA LYS A 236 6.18 5.41 18.08
C LYS A 236 6.05 6.88 17.70
N ARG A 237 4.82 7.40 17.61
CA ARG A 237 4.48 8.72 17.05
C ARG A 237 5.11 8.94 15.68
N GLN A 238 4.94 7.93 14.82
CA GLN A 238 5.48 7.92 13.48
C GLN A 238 4.40 7.57 12.48
N VAL A 239 4.47 8.17 11.30
CA VAL A 239 3.67 7.80 10.13
C VAL A 239 4.60 7.42 8.99
N ALA A 240 4.31 6.29 8.36
CA ALA A 240 4.87 5.92 7.07
C ALA A 240 3.87 6.27 5.97
N VAL A 241 4.35 6.88 4.89
CA VAL A 241 3.58 7.19 3.68
C VAL A 241 4.02 6.22 2.61
N LEU A 242 3.15 5.27 2.25
CA LEU A 242 3.36 4.34 1.15
C LEU A 242 2.53 4.81 -0.04
N TYR A 243 3.15 5.07 -1.18
CA TYR A 243 2.42 5.52 -2.37
C TYR A 243 3.02 4.97 -3.67
N HIS A 244 2.18 4.91 -4.69
CA HIS A 244 2.56 4.52 -6.04
C HIS A 244 1.81 5.36 -7.08
N LYS A 245 2.47 5.61 -8.20
CA LYS A 245 1.90 6.23 -9.39
C LYS A 245 2.14 5.32 -10.60
N PHE A 246 1.07 4.86 -11.21
CA PHE A 246 1.11 4.10 -12.45
C PHE A 246 1.56 4.97 -13.63
N GLY A 247 2.26 4.36 -14.59
CA GLY A 247 2.73 5.02 -15.81
C GLY A 247 3.83 6.08 -15.63
N GLY A 248 4.30 6.35 -14.41
CA GLY A 248 5.40 7.26 -14.15
C GLY A 248 6.74 6.68 -14.62
N TYR A 249 7.37 7.26 -15.64
CA TYR A 249 8.78 7.02 -15.88
C TYR A 249 9.55 8.10 -15.11
N VAL A 250 10.13 7.76 -13.95
CA VAL A 250 11.23 8.55 -13.41
C VAL A 250 12.49 7.87 -13.90
N ALA A 251 13.08 8.43 -14.96
CA ALA A 251 14.39 7.99 -15.46
C ALA A 251 15.41 7.97 -14.30
N PRO A 252 16.38 7.03 -14.32
CA PRO A 252 17.37 6.88 -13.26
C PRO A 252 18.21 8.14 -13.02
#